data_AF-A0A519TGN2-F1
#
_entry.id   AF-A0A519TGN2-F1
#
_cell.length_a   1.000
_cell.length_b   1.000
_cell.length_c   1.000
_cell.angle_alpha   90.00
_cell.angle_beta   90.00
_cell.angle_gamma   90.00
#
_symmetry.space_group_name_H-M   'P 1'
#
loop_
_entity.id
_entity.type
_entity.pdbx_description
1 polymer ?
#
loop_
_entity_poly.entity_id
_entity_poly.type
_entity_poly.pdbx_seq_one_letter_code
_entity_poly.pdbx_strand_id
1 'polypeptide(L)'
;SSGTTGMVQSSHHVTDVKLYERSYLQAFDSFYGDVSKFCFLALLPSYQQRSGSSLIYMVNDLIEKSMHPQSGYFLYNHEDIFNTLIDLKQKKQPTVLIGVTYALLDFIEQYDIDFPELIVMETGGMKGKRKEMVREELHEQLTKGFGVSSIHSEYGMTELLSQAYSLGNGIFNCPKWMEVLVRDTNDPLSLIQNGKTGGINVIDLANVNSCSFIATQDLGRINPNGSFEVLGRFDNADIRGCNLLVQ
;
A
#
# COMPACT_ATOMS: atom_id res chain seq x y z
N SER A 1 4.86 8.34 10.94
CA SER A 1 3.85 7.42 10.36
C SER A 1 2.63 8.19 9.89
N SER A 2 1.80 7.62 9.02
CA SER A 2 0.48 8.15 8.67
C SER A 2 -0.58 7.95 9.78
N GLY A 3 -0.17 7.59 11.00
CA GLY A 3 -1.01 7.62 12.22
C GLY A 3 -2.29 6.81 12.11
N THR A 4 -2.19 5.47 12.17
CA THR A 4 -3.34 4.57 12.04
C THR A 4 -3.75 3.89 13.36
N THR A 5 -3.08 4.20 14.49
CA THR A 5 -3.38 3.67 15.83
C THR A 5 -2.73 4.53 16.91
N GLY A 6 -3.52 5.17 17.79
CA GLY A 6 -3.04 5.88 18.98
C GLY A 6 -2.65 7.34 18.79
N MET A 7 -2.71 8.13 19.86
CA MET A 7 -2.42 9.59 19.87
C MET A 7 -0.94 9.93 19.57
N VAL A 8 -0.04 8.94 19.47
CA VAL A 8 1.39 9.15 19.21
C VAL A 8 1.75 8.55 17.86
N GLN A 9 2.31 9.37 16.98
CA GLN A 9 2.80 8.93 15.67
C GLN A 9 4.10 8.13 15.83
N SER A 10 4.18 6.95 15.21
CA SER A 10 5.44 6.21 15.11
C SER A 10 6.47 7.00 14.30
N SER A 11 7.74 6.89 14.68
CA SER A 11 8.87 7.48 13.97
C SER A 11 9.95 6.41 13.73
N HIS A 12 10.58 6.47 12.57
CA HIS A 12 11.74 5.67 12.23
C HIS A 12 12.83 6.63 11.76
N HIS A 13 13.92 6.68 12.53
CA HIS A 13 15.02 7.58 12.23
C HIS A 13 15.96 6.91 11.22
N VAL A 14 16.01 7.50 10.02
CA VAL A 14 16.84 7.04 8.92
C VAL A 14 18.08 7.92 8.83
N THR A 15 19.26 7.31 8.77
CA THR A 15 20.54 8.04 8.69
C THR A 15 20.86 8.56 7.29
N ASP A 16 20.36 7.89 6.25
CA ASP A 16 20.49 8.30 4.85
C ASP A 16 19.17 8.06 4.10
N VAL A 17 18.45 9.14 3.80
CA VAL A 17 17.17 9.08 3.08
C VAL A 17 17.31 8.52 1.67
N LYS A 18 18.50 8.60 1.07
CA LYS A 18 18.77 8.08 -0.28
C LYS A 18 18.65 6.56 -0.37
N LEU A 19 18.79 5.86 0.76
CA LEU A 19 18.53 4.42 0.81
C LEU A 19 17.04 4.13 0.60
N TYR A 20 16.18 4.92 1.25
CA TYR A 20 14.74 4.82 1.05
C TYR A 20 14.37 5.16 -0.39
N GLU A 21 14.88 6.29 -0.91
CA GLU A 21 14.70 6.71 -2.31
C GLU A 21 15.06 5.61 -3.31
N ARG A 22 16.24 5.02 -3.16
CA ARG A 22 16.69 3.95 -4.05
C ARG A 22 15.81 2.71 -3.95
N SER A 23 15.40 2.34 -2.74
CA SER A 23 14.56 1.17 -2.49
C SER A 23 13.22 1.29 -3.21
N TYR A 24 12.42 2.34 -2.95
CA TYR A 24 11.12 2.43 -3.59
C TYR A 24 11.20 2.67 -5.11
N LEU A 25 12.22 3.37 -5.62
CA LEU A 25 12.38 3.57 -7.06
C LEU A 25 12.71 2.27 -7.78
N GLN A 26 13.63 1.47 -7.24
CA GLN A 26 13.98 0.17 -7.83
C GLN A 26 12.84 -0.83 -7.67
N ALA A 27 12.09 -0.78 -6.57
CA ALA A 27 10.90 -1.61 -6.41
C ALA A 27 9.87 -1.23 -7.48
N PHE A 28 9.49 0.04 -7.56
CA PHE A 28 8.53 0.52 -8.55
C PHE A 28 8.93 0.16 -9.99
N ASP A 29 10.20 0.35 -10.37
CA ASP A 29 10.70 -0.04 -11.69
C ASP A 29 10.56 -1.56 -11.94
N SER A 30 10.80 -2.40 -10.94
CA SER A 30 10.64 -3.85 -11.08
C SER A 30 9.19 -4.32 -11.22
N PHE A 31 8.22 -3.59 -10.63
CA PHE A 31 6.80 -3.95 -10.63
C PHE A 31 6.01 -3.30 -11.77
N TYR A 32 6.33 -2.04 -12.10
CA TYR A 32 5.56 -1.19 -12.99
C TYR A 32 6.41 -0.64 -14.15
N GLY A 33 7.71 -0.49 -13.95
CA GLY A 33 8.64 0.10 -14.90
C GLY A 33 9.01 1.54 -14.59
N ASP A 34 9.73 2.15 -15.53
CA ASP A 34 10.31 3.49 -15.38
C ASP A 34 9.29 4.57 -14.97
N VAL A 35 9.53 5.19 -13.82
CA VAL A 35 8.69 6.25 -13.22
C VAL A 35 8.45 7.43 -14.16
N SER A 36 9.39 7.75 -15.05
CA SER A 36 9.28 8.87 -16.00
C SER A 36 8.20 8.67 -17.08
N LYS A 37 7.68 7.44 -17.21
CA LYS A 37 6.62 7.12 -18.17
C LYS A 37 5.21 7.35 -17.64
N PHE A 38 5.06 7.61 -16.34
CA PHE A 38 3.76 7.66 -15.67
C PHE A 38 3.34 9.09 -15.34
N CYS A 39 2.03 9.32 -15.30
CA CYS A 39 1.42 10.45 -14.60
C CYS A 39 0.94 9.97 -13.22
N PHE A 40 1.34 10.63 -12.15
CA PHE A 40 0.97 10.26 -10.78
C PHE A 40 -0.06 11.23 -10.21
N LEU A 41 -1.24 10.71 -9.89
CA LEU A 41 -2.33 11.46 -9.26
C LEU A 41 -2.52 10.93 -7.84
N ALA A 42 -2.50 11.82 -6.84
CA ALA A 42 -2.56 11.43 -5.44
C ALA A 42 -3.83 11.95 -4.75
N LEU A 43 -4.73 11.05 -4.37
CA LEU A 43 -5.83 11.29 -3.42
C LEU A 43 -5.33 11.11 -1.99
N LEU A 44 -4.30 11.90 -1.65
CA LEU A 44 -3.58 11.91 -0.37
C LEU A 44 -3.42 13.36 0.10
N PRO A 45 -3.30 13.62 1.42
CA PRO A 45 -2.98 14.96 1.89
C PRO A 45 -1.60 15.37 1.36
N SER A 46 -1.44 16.65 1.02
CA SER A 46 -0.17 17.13 0.48
C SER A 46 0.93 17.14 1.57
N TYR A 47 2.20 17.13 1.15
CA TYR A 47 3.34 17.21 2.08
C TYR A 47 3.28 18.43 3.01
N GLN A 48 2.72 19.55 2.54
CA GLN A 48 2.50 20.76 3.34
C GLN A 48 1.50 20.55 4.50
N GLN A 49 0.53 19.66 4.32
CA GLN A 49 -0.49 19.36 5.32
C GLN A 49 -0.01 18.30 6.33
N ARG A 50 1.02 17.51 5.98
CA ARG A 50 1.47 16.39 6.81
C ARG A 50 2.96 16.08 6.64
N SER A 51 3.79 16.72 7.46
CA SER A 51 5.21 16.38 7.60
C SER A 51 5.39 15.03 8.32
N GLY A 52 6.47 14.30 8.00
CA GLY A 52 6.87 13.06 8.70
C GLY A 52 6.15 11.77 8.28
N SER A 53 5.44 11.77 7.15
CA SER A 53 4.86 10.57 6.55
C SER A 53 5.75 10.03 5.43
N SER A 54 6.25 8.79 5.57
CA SER A 54 7.07 8.12 4.56
C SER A 54 6.32 7.93 3.23
N LEU A 55 5.05 7.53 3.30
CA LEU A 55 4.19 7.41 2.11
C LEU A 55 4.07 8.73 1.35
N ILE A 56 3.81 9.84 2.06
CA ILE A 56 3.64 11.15 1.40
C ILE A 56 4.97 11.61 0.81
N TYR A 57 6.08 11.36 1.52
CA TYR A 57 7.42 11.63 1.01
C TYR A 57 7.71 10.86 -0.29
N MET A 58 7.46 9.55 -0.31
CA MET A 58 7.64 8.70 -1.49
C MET A 58 6.76 9.17 -2.66
N VAL A 59 5.47 9.40 -2.44
CA VAL A 59 4.56 9.84 -3.50
C VAL A 59 4.96 11.20 -4.07
N ASN A 60 5.42 12.13 -3.21
CA ASN A 60 5.93 13.42 -3.68
C ASN A 60 7.14 13.25 -4.60
N ASP A 61 8.09 12.41 -4.19
CA ASP A 61 9.29 12.13 -4.98
C ASP A 61 8.95 11.44 -6.32
N LEU A 62 8.00 10.50 -6.34
CA LEU A 62 7.49 9.88 -7.57
C LEU A 62 6.84 10.91 -8.51
N ILE A 63 6.03 11.82 -7.98
CA ILE A 63 5.43 12.93 -8.75
C ILE A 63 6.54 13.78 -9.38
N GLU A 64 7.54 14.20 -8.61
CA GLU A 64 8.65 15.02 -9.12
C GLU A 64 9.47 14.29 -10.19
N LYS A 65 9.82 13.01 -9.96
CA LYS A 65 10.63 12.21 -10.89
C LYS A 65 9.89 11.79 -12.15
N SER A 66 8.56 11.73 -12.10
CA SER A 66 7.75 11.50 -13.30
C SER A 66 7.90 12.61 -14.33
N MET A 67 8.23 13.83 -13.87
CA MET A 67 8.31 15.06 -14.69
C MET A 67 7.03 15.35 -15.50
N HIS A 68 5.93 14.63 -15.24
CA HIS A 68 4.69 14.80 -15.98
C HIS A 68 3.92 16.01 -15.42
N PRO A 69 3.54 17.00 -16.25
CA PRO A 69 3.01 18.28 -15.76
C PRO A 69 1.63 18.18 -15.09
N GLN A 70 0.90 17.08 -15.32
CA GLN A 70 -0.39 16.83 -14.68
C GLN A 70 -0.27 15.98 -13.40
N SER A 71 0.93 15.53 -13.02
CA SER A 71 1.13 14.81 -11.77
C SER A 71 0.93 15.75 -10.57
N GLY A 72 0.28 15.28 -9.51
CA GLY A 72 -0.03 16.13 -8.36
C GLY A 72 -0.97 15.52 -7.32
N TYR A 73 -1.31 16.34 -6.31
CA TYR A 73 -2.23 15.99 -5.22
C TYR A 73 -3.62 16.58 -5.46
N PHE A 74 -4.65 15.79 -5.20
CA PHE A 74 -6.05 16.09 -5.54
C PHE A 74 -7.05 15.79 -4.43
N LEU A 75 -6.60 15.55 -3.18
CA LEU A 75 -7.46 15.07 -2.08
C LEU A 75 -8.77 15.87 -1.88
N TYR A 76 -8.80 17.16 -2.22
CA TYR A 76 -9.98 18.02 -2.04
C TYR A 76 -10.57 18.54 -3.35
N ASN A 77 -10.03 18.14 -4.51
CA ASN A 77 -10.41 18.65 -5.83
C ASN A 77 -10.86 17.51 -6.74
N HIS A 78 -12.01 16.90 -6.43
CA HIS A 78 -12.51 15.72 -7.16
C HIS A 78 -12.90 16.04 -8.62
N GLU A 79 -13.36 17.25 -8.91
CA GLU A 79 -13.65 17.68 -10.28
C GLU A 79 -12.37 17.76 -11.14
N ASP A 80 -11.29 18.32 -10.58
CA ASP A 80 -10.01 18.47 -11.29
C ASP A 80 -9.39 17.11 -11.62
N ILE A 81 -9.41 16.17 -10.66
CA ILE A 81 -8.87 14.83 -10.89
C ILE A 81 -9.73 14.03 -11.87
N PHE A 82 -11.06 14.17 -11.83
CA PHE A 82 -11.94 13.55 -12.82
C PHE A 82 -11.60 14.05 -14.24
N ASN A 83 -11.55 15.36 -14.44
CA ASN A 83 -11.20 15.96 -15.73
C ASN A 83 -9.79 15.54 -16.20
N THR A 84 -8.83 15.47 -15.27
CA THR A 84 -7.47 15.02 -15.55
C THR A 84 -7.44 13.55 -16.00
N LEU A 85 -8.16 12.66 -15.32
CA LEU A 85 -8.24 11.25 -15.69
C LEU A 85 -8.87 11.05 -17.07
N ILE A 86 -9.90 11.81 -17.42
CA ILE A 86 -10.52 11.76 -18.76
C ILE A 86 -9.52 12.17 -19.85
N ASP A 87 -8.78 13.26 -19.63
CA ASP A 87 -7.76 13.73 -20.57
C ASP A 87 -6.61 12.71 -20.72
N LEU A 88 -6.12 12.14 -19.63
CA LEU A 88 -5.06 11.13 -19.64
C LEU A 88 -5.51 9.83 -20.34
N LYS A 89 -6.77 9.41 -20.14
CA LYS A 89 -7.36 8.28 -20.88
C LYS A 89 -7.35 8.53 -22.38
N GLN A 90 -7.81 9.71 -22.82
CA GLN A 90 -7.85 10.06 -24.24
C GLN A 90 -6.45 10.08 -24.87
N LYS A 91 -5.45 10.53 -24.11
CA LYS A 91 -4.03 10.56 -24.53
C LYS A 91 -3.33 9.20 -24.43
N LYS A 92 -3.96 8.18 -23.85
CA LYS A 92 -3.36 6.87 -23.54
C LYS A 92 -2.09 6.99 -22.70
N GLN A 93 -2.08 7.95 -21.78
CA GLN A 93 -0.95 8.19 -20.89
C GLN A 93 -0.98 7.15 -19.76
N PRO A 94 0.10 6.36 -19.55
CA PRO A 94 0.22 5.51 -18.36
C PRO A 94 0.02 6.34 -17.09
N THR A 95 -0.94 5.94 -16.26
CA THR A 95 -1.39 6.75 -15.12
C THR A 95 -1.49 5.88 -13.87
N VAL A 96 -0.99 6.40 -12.75
CA VAL A 96 -1.13 5.80 -11.43
C VAL A 96 -1.94 6.75 -10.54
N LEU A 97 -3.08 6.28 -10.07
CA LEU A 97 -3.90 6.93 -9.06
C LEU A 97 -3.62 6.29 -7.70
N ILE A 98 -2.98 7.01 -6.79
CA ILE A 98 -2.66 6.54 -5.43
C ILE A 98 -3.59 7.22 -4.44
N GLY A 99 -4.29 6.45 -3.60
CA GLY A 99 -5.25 7.03 -2.66
C GLY A 99 -5.38 6.25 -1.35
N VAL A 100 -5.81 6.99 -0.32
CA VAL A 100 -6.36 6.37 0.90
C VAL A 100 -7.78 5.92 0.65
N THR A 101 -8.21 4.86 1.33
CA THR A 101 -9.45 4.16 1.05
C THR A 101 -10.69 5.07 0.99
N TYR A 102 -10.86 5.96 1.98
CA TYR A 102 -12.05 6.82 2.02
C TYR A 102 -12.08 7.82 0.86
N ALA A 103 -10.93 8.35 0.43
CA ALA A 103 -10.87 9.33 -0.64
C ALA A 103 -11.18 8.70 -2.01
N LEU A 104 -10.73 7.46 -2.23
CA LEU A 104 -11.10 6.68 -3.40
C LEU A 104 -12.61 6.40 -3.45
N LEU A 105 -13.20 6.02 -2.30
CA LEU A 105 -14.65 5.82 -2.18
C LEU A 105 -15.43 7.13 -2.41
N ASP A 106 -15.03 8.22 -1.78
CA ASP A 106 -15.67 9.53 -1.93
C ASP A 106 -15.62 10.02 -3.40
N PHE A 107 -14.57 9.66 -4.14
CA PHE A 107 -14.46 9.95 -5.57
C PHE A 107 -15.49 9.16 -6.40
N ILE A 108 -15.54 7.84 -6.23
CA ILE A 108 -16.45 6.98 -7.04
C ILE A 108 -17.93 7.14 -6.68
N GLU A 109 -18.26 7.76 -5.54
CA GLU A 109 -19.63 8.14 -5.22
C GLU A 109 -20.15 9.31 -6.06
N GLN A 110 -19.23 10.15 -6.57
CA GLN A 110 -19.56 11.35 -7.34
C GLN A 110 -19.33 11.17 -8.83
N TYR A 111 -18.35 10.34 -9.20
CA TYR A 111 -17.89 10.16 -10.56
C TYR A 111 -17.70 8.70 -10.90
N ASP A 112 -18.29 8.26 -12.00
CA ASP A 112 -17.93 6.99 -12.63
C ASP A 112 -16.91 7.26 -13.75
N ILE A 113 -15.86 6.46 -13.79
CA ILE A 113 -14.92 6.46 -14.90
C ILE A 113 -14.74 5.03 -15.39
N ASP A 114 -14.65 4.88 -16.70
CA ASP A 114 -14.16 3.66 -17.33
C ASP A 114 -12.73 3.97 -17.77
N PHE A 115 -11.69 3.46 -17.10
CA PHE A 115 -10.30 3.65 -17.53
C PHE A 115 -9.49 2.36 -17.32
N PRO A 116 -9.63 1.37 -18.22
CA PRO A 116 -9.08 0.03 -18.01
C PRO A 116 -7.56 -0.03 -17.81
N GLU A 117 -6.81 0.90 -18.39
CA GLU A 117 -5.35 1.00 -18.27
C GLU A 117 -4.87 1.78 -17.03
N LEU A 118 -5.79 2.36 -16.25
CA LEU A 118 -5.46 3.09 -15.02
C LEU A 118 -4.97 2.10 -13.95
N ILE A 119 -3.84 2.43 -13.33
CA ILE A 119 -3.40 1.74 -12.11
C ILE A 119 -3.99 2.49 -10.92
N VAL A 120 -4.95 1.88 -10.23
CA VAL A 120 -5.48 2.42 -8.96
C VAL A 120 -4.80 1.68 -7.81
N MET A 121 -4.05 2.41 -6.98
CA MET A 121 -3.31 1.89 -5.84
C MET A 121 -3.92 2.37 -4.52
N GLU A 122 -4.47 1.43 -3.77
CA GLU A 122 -5.01 1.62 -2.44
C GLU A 122 -3.90 1.47 -1.38
N THR A 123 -3.86 2.41 -0.43
CA THR A 123 -2.78 2.51 0.58
C THR A 123 -3.29 2.41 2.03
N GLY A 124 -4.52 1.95 2.23
CA GLY A 124 -5.20 1.88 3.53
C GLY A 124 -5.89 3.19 3.94
N GLY A 125 -6.31 3.27 5.21
CA GLY A 125 -6.75 4.52 5.85
C GLY A 125 -8.24 4.67 6.18
N MET A 126 -9.03 3.59 6.27
CA MET A 126 -10.46 3.66 6.61
C MET A 126 -10.81 4.11 8.06
N LYS A 127 -9.87 4.06 8.99
CA LYS A 127 -10.18 4.17 10.43
C LYS A 127 -10.82 5.51 10.80
N GLY A 128 -12.05 5.44 11.33
CA GLY A 128 -12.79 6.57 11.90
C GLY A 128 -13.53 7.47 10.92
N LYS A 129 -13.55 7.15 9.61
CA LYS A 129 -14.23 7.95 8.58
C LYS A 129 -15.47 7.30 7.98
N ARG A 130 -15.50 5.97 7.86
CA ARG A 130 -16.61 5.19 7.28
C ARG A 130 -16.79 3.86 8.03
N LYS A 131 -17.87 3.13 7.73
CA LYS A 131 -18.07 1.75 8.20
C LYS A 131 -16.91 0.87 7.70
N GLU A 132 -16.40 -0.01 8.54
CA GLU A 132 -15.38 -0.99 8.12
C GLU A 132 -15.95 -1.90 7.03
N MET A 133 -15.21 -2.05 5.94
CA MET A 133 -15.53 -2.91 4.81
C MET A 133 -14.49 -4.02 4.71
N VAL A 134 -14.93 -5.18 4.25
CA VAL A 134 -14.05 -6.29 3.89
C VAL A 134 -13.30 -5.91 2.61
N ARG A 135 -12.02 -6.28 2.48
CA ARG A 135 -11.15 -5.83 1.37
C ARG A 135 -11.74 -6.18 0.01
N GLU A 136 -12.31 -7.38 -0.12
CA GLU A 136 -12.92 -7.89 -1.33
C GLU A 136 -14.09 -7.00 -1.78
N GLU A 137 -14.96 -6.62 -0.85
CA GLU A 137 -16.09 -5.70 -1.11
C GLU A 137 -15.60 -4.32 -1.54
N LEU A 138 -14.59 -3.79 -0.84
CA LEU A 138 -13.95 -2.52 -1.19
C LEU A 138 -13.37 -2.57 -2.62
N HIS A 139 -12.59 -3.61 -2.92
CA HIS A 139 -11.95 -3.75 -4.22
C HIS A 139 -12.98 -3.91 -5.34
N GLU A 140 -14.09 -4.61 -5.10
CA GLU A 140 -15.19 -4.74 -6.07
C GLU A 140 -15.81 -3.37 -6.40
N GLN A 141 -16.12 -2.56 -5.39
CA GLN A 141 -16.70 -1.23 -5.59
C GLN A 141 -15.74 -0.30 -6.34
N LEU A 142 -14.47 -0.25 -5.93
CA LEU A 142 -13.46 0.57 -6.59
C LEU A 142 -13.18 0.11 -8.02
N THR A 143 -13.09 -1.21 -8.25
CA THR A 143 -12.88 -1.78 -9.59
C THR A 143 -14.00 -1.33 -10.54
N LYS A 144 -15.25 -1.40 -10.07
CA LYS A 144 -16.41 -0.95 -10.83
C LYS A 144 -16.41 0.56 -11.07
N GLY A 145 -16.17 1.36 -10.03
CA GLY A 145 -16.21 2.83 -10.12
C GLY A 145 -15.10 3.44 -10.99
N PHE A 146 -13.95 2.77 -11.07
CA PHE A 146 -12.84 3.18 -11.94
C PHE A 146 -12.79 2.46 -13.30
N GLY A 147 -13.61 1.42 -13.50
CA GLY A 147 -13.62 0.58 -14.70
C GLY A 147 -12.27 -0.07 -14.98
N VAL A 148 -11.55 -0.46 -13.92
CA VAL A 148 -10.28 -1.19 -13.99
C VAL A 148 -10.53 -2.69 -13.82
N SER A 149 -9.52 -3.52 -14.06
CA SER A 149 -9.64 -4.98 -13.86
C SER A 149 -9.38 -5.41 -12.41
N SER A 150 -8.60 -4.63 -11.67
CA SER A 150 -8.26 -4.90 -10.28
C SER A 150 -7.72 -3.65 -9.59
N ILE A 151 -7.78 -3.65 -8.27
CA ILE A 151 -7.16 -2.63 -7.42
C ILE A 151 -5.82 -3.14 -6.91
N HIS A 152 -4.80 -2.31 -7.09
CA HIS A 152 -3.46 -2.54 -6.61
C HIS A 152 -3.35 -2.09 -5.15
N SER A 153 -2.38 -2.65 -4.42
CA SER A 153 -2.12 -2.24 -3.03
C SER A 153 -0.64 -2.23 -2.74
N GLU A 154 -0.24 -1.36 -1.82
CA GLU A 154 1.10 -1.34 -1.22
C GLU A 154 1.04 -1.91 0.20
N TYR A 155 1.98 -2.81 0.53
CA TYR A 155 2.27 -3.19 1.91
C TYR A 155 3.58 -2.53 2.34
N GLY A 156 3.46 -1.69 3.37
CA GLY A 156 4.56 -0.95 3.99
C GLY A 156 4.18 -0.51 5.39
N MET A 157 5.15 0.02 6.13
CA MET A 157 4.93 0.63 7.45
C MET A 157 6.05 1.61 7.76
N THR A 158 6.01 2.23 8.94
CA THR A 158 7.00 3.28 9.29
C THR A 158 8.39 2.70 9.46
N GLU A 159 8.47 1.45 9.90
CA GLU A 159 9.68 0.70 10.20
C GLU A 159 10.34 0.11 8.95
N LEU A 160 9.66 0.13 7.78
CA LEU A 160 10.14 -0.45 6.54
C LEU A 160 10.64 0.64 5.58
N LEU A 161 11.79 0.36 4.97
CA LEU A 161 12.31 1.15 3.85
C LEU A 161 12.05 0.48 2.50
N SER A 162 11.35 -0.65 2.49
CA SER A 162 10.89 -1.36 1.30
C SER A 162 9.37 -1.48 1.23
N GLN A 163 8.86 -1.58 0.01
CA GLN A 163 7.44 -1.74 -0.31
C GLN A 163 7.22 -3.07 -1.03
N ALA A 164 6.29 -3.87 -0.53
CA ALA A 164 5.74 -4.99 -1.30
C ALA A 164 4.48 -4.53 -2.03
N TYR A 165 4.26 -5.01 -3.25
CA TYR A 165 3.15 -4.59 -4.08
C TYR A 165 2.23 -5.75 -4.44
N SER A 166 0.93 -5.49 -4.37
CA SER A 166 -0.13 -6.30 -4.94
C SER A 166 -0.59 -5.65 -6.24
N LEU A 167 -0.52 -6.40 -7.34
CA LEU A 167 -1.06 -5.98 -8.64
C LEU A 167 -2.55 -6.36 -8.80
N GLY A 168 -3.19 -6.79 -7.72
CA GLY A 168 -4.56 -7.28 -7.71
C GLY A 168 -4.75 -8.45 -6.75
N ASN A 169 -6.01 -8.74 -6.41
CA ASN A 169 -6.43 -9.88 -5.59
C ASN A 169 -5.83 -9.94 -4.17
N GLY A 170 -5.19 -8.86 -3.69
CA GLY A 170 -4.56 -8.84 -2.37
C GLY A 170 -3.33 -9.74 -2.25
N ILE A 171 -2.70 -10.11 -3.36
CA ILE A 171 -1.52 -10.99 -3.42
C ILE A 171 -0.27 -10.14 -3.61
N PHE A 172 0.54 -10.04 -2.57
CA PHE A 172 1.73 -9.20 -2.52
C PHE A 172 2.99 -9.94 -2.94
N ASN A 173 3.86 -9.24 -3.64
CA ASN A 173 5.19 -9.70 -4.00
C ASN A 173 6.24 -8.74 -3.45
N CYS A 174 7.35 -9.28 -2.98
CA CYS A 174 8.43 -8.48 -2.40
C CYS A 174 9.47 -8.11 -3.48
N PRO A 175 10.11 -6.93 -3.37
CA PRO A 175 11.36 -6.67 -4.09
C PRO A 175 12.46 -7.60 -3.59
N LYS A 176 13.54 -7.75 -4.37
CA LYS A 176 14.60 -8.76 -4.12
C LYS A 176 15.36 -8.61 -2.79
N TRP A 177 15.26 -7.45 -2.13
CA TRP A 177 15.91 -7.15 -0.86
C TRP A 177 14.93 -7.17 0.33
N MET A 178 13.68 -7.59 0.10
CA MET A 178 12.67 -7.80 1.13
C MET A 178 12.18 -9.25 1.07
N GLU A 179 12.02 -9.87 2.23
CA GLU A 179 11.48 -11.22 2.36
C GLU A 179 10.44 -11.26 3.48
N VAL A 180 9.31 -11.91 3.22
CA VAL A 180 8.28 -12.16 4.22
C VAL A 180 8.39 -13.59 4.70
N LEU A 181 8.38 -13.75 6.02
CA LEU A 181 8.31 -15.04 6.71
C LEU A 181 7.02 -15.08 7.53
N VAL A 182 6.49 -16.27 7.77
CA VAL A 182 5.33 -16.46 8.66
C VAL A 182 5.77 -17.28 9.86
N ARG A 183 5.55 -16.73 11.06
CA ARG A 183 5.80 -17.39 12.34
C ARG A 183 4.51 -17.93 12.96
N ASP A 184 4.66 -18.91 13.85
CA ASP A 184 3.56 -19.39 14.67
C ASP A 184 3.03 -18.25 15.57
N THR A 185 1.72 -18.22 15.80
CA THR A 185 1.08 -17.18 16.61
C THR A 185 1.34 -17.36 18.10
N ASN A 186 1.64 -18.58 18.55
CA ASN A 186 1.90 -18.93 19.95
C ASN A 186 3.39 -19.12 20.25
N ASP A 187 4.22 -19.38 19.24
CA ASP A 187 5.68 -19.47 19.38
C ASP A 187 6.40 -18.51 18.41
N PRO A 188 6.92 -17.37 18.92
CA PRO A 188 7.54 -16.36 18.07
C PRO A 188 8.86 -16.81 17.42
N LEU A 189 9.45 -17.92 17.87
CA LEU A 189 10.71 -18.46 17.35
C LEU A 189 10.50 -19.53 16.27
N SER A 190 9.26 -20.01 16.10
CA SER A 190 8.93 -21.05 15.14
C SER A 190 8.37 -20.47 13.85
N LEU A 191 9.02 -20.75 12.72
CA LEU A 191 8.47 -20.48 11.40
C LEU A 191 7.52 -21.60 10.99
N ILE A 192 6.45 -21.26 10.29
CA ILE A 192 5.44 -22.22 9.81
C ILE A 192 5.53 -22.40 8.30
N GLN A 193 5.04 -23.55 7.83
CA GLN A 193 5.05 -23.92 6.41
C GLN A 193 4.12 -23.01 5.59
N ASN A 194 4.45 -22.88 4.29
CA ASN A 194 3.62 -22.19 3.31
C ASN A 194 2.17 -22.70 3.33
N GLY A 195 1.23 -21.81 3.04
CA GLY A 195 -0.20 -22.09 3.05
C GLY A 195 -0.86 -22.00 4.43
N LYS A 196 -0.08 -21.94 5.53
CA LYS A 196 -0.61 -21.72 6.88
C LYS A 196 -0.65 -20.23 7.23
N THR A 197 -1.67 -19.86 7.99
CA THR A 197 -1.80 -18.52 8.56
C THR A 197 -0.98 -18.39 9.84
N GLY A 198 -0.26 -17.27 9.98
CA GLY A 198 0.48 -16.94 11.18
C GLY A 198 0.89 -15.47 11.20
N GLY A 199 1.77 -15.11 12.13
CA GLY A 199 2.28 -13.74 12.24
C GLY A 199 3.28 -13.43 11.13
N ILE A 200 3.19 -12.25 10.53
CA ILE A 200 4.15 -11.78 9.52
C ILE A 200 5.43 -11.31 10.22
N ASN A 201 6.56 -11.84 9.76
CA ASN A 201 7.88 -11.28 9.98
C ASN A 201 8.40 -10.75 8.64
N VAL A 202 9.11 -9.63 8.67
CA VAL A 202 9.72 -9.01 7.50
C VAL A 202 11.22 -8.95 7.68
N ILE A 203 11.96 -9.43 6.68
CA ILE A 203 13.37 -9.14 6.48
C ILE A 203 13.44 -8.01 5.46
N ASP A 204 13.90 -6.83 5.86
CA ASP A 204 14.10 -5.68 4.99
C ASP A 204 15.58 -5.29 4.98
N LEU A 205 16.28 -5.65 3.91
CA LEU A 205 17.70 -5.35 3.77
C LEU A 205 17.95 -3.89 3.36
N ALA A 206 16.92 -3.11 3.00
CA ALA A 206 17.06 -1.66 2.83
C ALA A 206 17.27 -0.95 4.18
N ASN A 207 16.87 -1.58 5.30
CA ASN A 207 17.10 -1.11 6.66
C ASN A 207 18.56 -1.23 7.14
N VAL A 208 19.54 -0.94 6.26
CA VAL A 208 20.99 -1.12 6.52
C VAL A 208 21.47 -0.50 7.84
N ASN A 209 20.90 0.65 8.21
CA ASN A 209 21.28 1.40 9.41
C ASN A 209 20.23 1.31 10.54
N SER A 210 19.33 0.33 10.47
CA SER A 210 18.28 0.09 11.47
C SER A 210 17.95 -1.40 11.58
N CYS A 211 16.86 -1.76 12.25
CA CYS A 211 16.48 -3.17 12.38
C CYS A 211 15.96 -3.72 11.05
N SER A 212 16.68 -4.67 10.44
CA SER A 212 16.24 -5.38 9.24
C SER A 212 15.25 -6.51 9.50
N PHE A 213 15.18 -7.03 10.73
CA PHE A 213 14.36 -8.20 11.07
C PHE A 213 13.20 -7.75 11.96
N ILE A 214 12.02 -7.57 11.37
CA ILE A 214 10.88 -6.95 12.02
C ILE A 214 9.80 -8.00 12.22
N ALA A 215 9.44 -8.26 13.48
CA ALA A 215 8.24 -9.02 13.81
C ALA A 215 7.04 -8.07 13.84
N THR A 216 6.10 -8.23 12.92
CA THR A 216 4.94 -7.34 12.83
C THR A 216 3.77 -7.89 13.66
N GLN A 217 2.77 -7.05 13.88
CA GLN A 217 1.47 -7.46 14.41
C GLN A 217 0.46 -7.75 13.30
N ASP A 218 0.92 -8.02 12.07
CA ASP A 218 0.04 -8.40 10.97
C ASP A 218 -0.03 -9.93 10.87
N LEU A 219 -1.20 -10.45 10.51
CA LEU A 219 -1.43 -11.85 10.19
C LEU A 219 -1.37 -12.04 8.69
N GLY A 220 -0.77 -13.15 8.25
CA GLY A 220 -0.64 -13.44 6.84
C GLY A 220 -0.33 -14.89 6.55
N ARG A 221 -0.20 -15.17 5.25
CA ARG A 221 0.08 -16.49 4.70
C ARG A 221 0.98 -16.35 3.48
N ILE A 222 1.97 -17.22 3.36
CA ILE A 222 2.83 -17.33 2.18
C ILE A 222 2.27 -18.38 1.23
N ASN A 223 2.17 -18.02 -0.04
CA ASN A 223 1.77 -18.90 -1.13
C ASN A 223 2.95 -19.75 -1.62
N PRO A 224 2.70 -20.90 -2.27
CA PRO A 224 3.77 -21.78 -2.76
C PRO A 224 4.78 -21.11 -3.70
N ASN A 225 4.39 -20.05 -4.41
CA ASN A 225 5.25 -19.29 -5.31
C ASN A 225 6.04 -18.16 -4.62
N GLY A 226 5.95 -18.02 -3.30
CA GLY A 226 6.65 -16.99 -2.52
C GLY A 226 5.93 -15.64 -2.40
N SER A 227 4.77 -15.46 -3.05
CA SER A 227 3.91 -14.31 -2.77
C SER A 227 3.22 -14.47 -1.41
N PHE A 228 2.63 -13.40 -0.87
CA PHE A 228 1.95 -13.47 0.42
C PHE A 228 0.65 -12.66 0.45
N GLU A 229 -0.21 -12.99 1.40
CA GLU A 229 -1.46 -12.29 1.67
C GLU A 229 -1.41 -11.70 3.07
N VAL A 230 -1.97 -10.49 3.24
CA VAL A 230 -2.15 -9.83 4.55
C VAL A 230 -3.60 -9.98 4.96
N LEU A 231 -3.87 -10.79 5.98
CA LEU A 231 -5.22 -11.21 6.38
C LEU A 231 -5.82 -10.31 7.47
N GLY A 232 -4.99 -9.52 8.15
CA GLY A 232 -5.45 -8.62 9.21
C GLY A 232 -4.33 -8.31 10.20
N ARG A 233 -4.69 -7.85 11.39
CA ARG A 233 -3.78 -7.71 12.53
C ARG A 233 -4.14 -8.71 13.62
N PHE A 234 -3.18 -9.03 14.48
CA PHE A 234 -3.48 -9.73 15.72
C PHE A 234 -4.54 -8.95 16.50
N ASP A 235 -5.68 -9.58 16.75
CA ASP A 235 -6.56 -9.14 17.81
C ASP A 235 -6.16 -9.79 19.14
N ASN A 236 -6.58 -9.21 20.26
CA ASN A 236 -6.37 -9.79 21.60
C ASN A 236 -6.91 -11.24 21.73
N ALA A 237 -7.75 -11.69 20.81
CA ALA A 237 -8.28 -13.05 20.72
C ALA A 237 -7.26 -14.04 20.12
N ASP A 238 -6.46 -13.62 19.15
CA ASP A 238 -5.48 -14.47 18.44
C ASP A 238 -4.29 -14.85 19.32
N ILE A 239 -3.93 -13.97 20.27
CA ILE A 239 -2.83 -14.18 21.23
C ILE A 239 -3.17 -15.26 22.27
N ARG A 240 -4.46 -15.60 22.46
CA ARG A 240 -4.90 -16.54 23.52
C ARG A 240 -5.14 -17.97 23.05
N GLY A 241 -4.83 -18.30 21.79
CA GLY A 241 -5.00 -19.68 21.30
C GLY A 241 -6.44 -20.21 21.43
N CYS A 242 -7.44 -19.33 21.39
CA CYS A 242 -8.81 -19.77 21.25
C CYS A 242 -9.02 -20.23 19.81
N ASN A 243 -8.79 -21.53 19.58
CA ASN A 243 -9.50 -22.29 18.57
C ASN A 243 -10.96 -21.82 18.59
N LEU A 244 -11.40 -21.09 17.55
CA LEU A 244 -12.80 -21.09 17.19
C LEU A 244 -13.10 -22.46 16.59
N LEU A 245 -13.25 -23.44 17.48
CA LEU A 245 -14.26 -24.48 17.31
C LEU A 245 -15.61 -23.74 17.33
N VAL A 246 -16.02 -23.24 16.17
CA VAL A 246 -17.42 -22.89 15.92
C VAL A 246 -17.78 -23.52 14.58
N GLN A 247 -18.84 -24.30 14.64
CA GLN A 247 -19.43 -25.14 13.60
C GLN A 247 -19.82 -24.37 12.34
#